data_AF-A0A0J7KGQ5-F1
#
_entry.id   AF-A0A0J7KGQ5-F1
#
_cell.length_a   1.000
_cell.length_b   1.000
_cell.length_c   1.000
_cell.angle_alpha   90.00
_cell.angle_beta   90.00
_cell.angle_gamma   90.00
#
_symmetry.space_group_name_H-M   'P 1'
#
loop_
_entity.id
_entity.type
_entity.pdbx_description
1 polymer ?
#
loop_
_entity_poly.entity_id
_entity_poly.type
_entity_poly.pdbx_seq_one_letter_code
_entity_poly.pdbx_strand_id
1 'polypeptide(L)'
;MIPKAATPDGGLPKVRPICLLDDIGKALERILADRIVNWMEENPQAQLSENQFGFSRQRSTCDALMKVKELIQEVSNKGGLAVAVSLDIANAFNLVPWTVIREALRTKGFPEYIRRIIDNYLSKRYITYPTNSGRMGHRAMQAGVPQGFVLGPLLWNLAYDNVLRVNMEPGYSVVCYADDTLIVATADNVITACTRANIQTSRVIRRIRDLGLTVSESKTEAVVFHGKRRPKVIPDIVVVHEYVQVKDHLKYLGIIIE
;
A
#
# COMPACT_ATOMS: atom_id res chain seq x y z
N MET A 1 10.73 -18.81 9.29
CA MET A 1 10.42 -17.38 9.50
C MET A 1 11.70 -16.59 9.29
N ILE A 2 11.65 -15.41 8.68
CA ILE A 2 12.82 -14.53 8.50
C ILE A 2 12.78 -13.41 9.54
N PRO A 3 13.87 -13.13 10.27
CA PRO A 3 13.94 -11.98 11.17
C PRO A 3 13.78 -10.66 10.42
N LYS A 4 12.93 -9.76 10.95
CA LYS A 4 13.04 -8.32 10.70
C LYS A 4 14.13 -7.78 11.63
N ALA A 5 14.81 -6.68 11.27
CA ALA A 5 15.96 -6.12 11.99
C ALA A 5 15.81 -6.14 13.53
N ALA A 6 16.93 -6.21 14.25
CA ALA A 6 17.00 -6.38 15.71
C ALA A 6 16.02 -5.46 16.45
N THR A 7 15.28 -6.03 17.38
CA THR A 7 14.31 -5.30 18.21
C THR A 7 15.10 -4.61 19.33
N PRO A 8 15.13 -3.27 19.41
CA PRO A 8 16.00 -2.57 20.36
C PRO A 8 15.69 -2.88 21.84
N ASP A 9 14.43 -3.22 22.15
CA ASP A 9 13.92 -3.18 23.53
C ASP A 9 13.61 -4.55 24.17
N GLY A 10 14.27 -5.63 23.74
CA GLY A 10 14.10 -6.96 24.37
C GLY A 10 12.71 -7.62 24.20
N GLY A 11 11.84 -7.04 23.38
CA GLY A 11 10.56 -7.64 22.97
C GLY A 11 10.75 -8.83 22.02
N LEU A 12 9.65 -9.56 21.74
CA LEU A 12 9.68 -10.68 20.80
C LEU A 12 10.21 -10.22 19.42
N PRO A 13 11.10 -10.99 18.78
CA PRO A 13 11.66 -10.61 17.49
C PRO A 13 10.54 -10.45 16.46
N LYS A 14 10.51 -9.28 15.81
CA LYS A 14 9.62 -9.07 14.66
C LYS A 14 10.07 -10.02 13.56
N VAL A 15 9.20 -10.95 13.16
CA VAL A 15 9.49 -11.95 12.14
C VAL A 15 8.55 -11.84 10.95
N ARG A 16 9.06 -12.21 9.79
CA ARG A 16 8.32 -12.38 8.54
C ARG A 16 8.04 -13.87 8.32
N PRO A 17 6.79 -14.33 8.44
CA PRO A 17 6.44 -15.68 8.03
C PRO A 17 6.55 -15.80 6.50
N ILE A 18 7.10 -16.91 6.02
CA ILE A 18 7.20 -17.24 4.60
C ILE A 18 6.50 -18.57 4.39
N CYS A 19 5.74 -18.67 3.31
CA CYS A 19 5.19 -19.94 2.84
C CYS A 19 5.88 -20.29 1.52
N LEU A 20 6.62 -21.40 1.53
CA LEU A 20 7.24 -21.94 0.33
C LEU A 20 6.29 -22.97 -0.28
N LEU A 21 5.89 -22.72 -1.52
CA LEU A 21 5.16 -23.69 -2.33
C LEU A 21 6.14 -24.69 -2.95
N ASP A 22 5.64 -25.88 -3.26
CA ASP A 22 6.30 -26.79 -4.17
C ASP A 22 6.30 -26.24 -5.61
N ASP A 23 7.03 -26.91 -6.50
CA ASP A 23 7.22 -26.38 -7.85
C ASP A 23 5.95 -26.44 -8.70
N ILE A 24 5.07 -27.42 -8.42
CA ILE A 24 3.74 -27.51 -9.06
C ILE A 24 2.86 -26.33 -8.63
N GLY A 25 2.85 -26.01 -7.33
CA GLY A 25 2.12 -24.86 -6.79
C GLY A 25 2.61 -23.54 -7.40
N LYS A 26 3.93 -23.35 -7.52
CA LYS A 26 4.50 -22.17 -8.20
C LYS A 26 4.11 -22.10 -9.67
N ALA A 27 4.13 -23.24 -10.39
CA ALA A 27 3.74 -23.30 -11.79
C ALA A 27 2.26 -22.92 -11.96
N LEU A 28 1.38 -23.44 -11.10
CA LEU A 28 -0.04 -23.09 -11.09
C LEU A 28 -0.26 -21.61 -10.81
N GLU A 29 0.40 -21.06 -9.78
CA GLU A 29 0.29 -19.63 -9.47
C GLU A 29 0.74 -18.74 -10.63
N ARG A 30 1.78 -19.15 -11.36
CA ARG A 30 2.26 -18.41 -12.54
C ARG A 30 1.23 -18.42 -13.67
N ILE A 31 0.65 -19.58 -13.98
CA ILE A 31 -0.43 -19.70 -14.97
C ILE A 31 -1.62 -18.81 -14.57
N LEU A 32 -1.99 -18.80 -13.29
CA LEU A 32 -3.08 -17.96 -12.80
C LEU A 32 -2.74 -16.47 -12.89
N ALA A 33 -1.53 -16.08 -12.53
CA ALA A 33 -1.07 -14.70 -12.65
C ALA A 33 -1.15 -14.21 -14.10
N ASP A 34 -0.66 -15.00 -15.05
CA ASP A 34 -0.72 -14.67 -16.48
C ASP A 34 -2.17 -14.51 -16.96
N ARG A 35 -3.08 -15.39 -16.55
CA ARG A 35 -4.52 -15.28 -16.89
C ARG A 35 -5.18 -14.04 -16.30
N ILE A 36 -4.82 -13.67 -15.07
CA ILE A 36 -5.35 -12.45 -14.42
C ILE A 36 -4.85 -11.21 -15.16
N VAL A 37 -3.56 -11.18 -15.51
CA VAL A 37 -2.97 -10.06 -16.26
C VAL A 37 -3.61 -9.93 -17.64
N ASN A 38 -3.76 -11.03 -18.39
CA ASN A 38 -4.42 -11.02 -19.69
C ASN A 38 -5.85 -10.50 -19.59
N TRP A 39 -6.61 -10.94 -18.58
CA TRP A 39 -7.95 -10.41 -18.33
C TRP A 39 -7.93 -8.89 -18.12
N MET A 40 -7.00 -8.38 -17.31
CA MET A 40 -6.86 -6.94 -17.06
C MET A 40 -6.44 -6.14 -18.31
N GLU A 41 -5.65 -6.73 -19.19
CA GLU A 41 -5.25 -6.12 -20.46
C GLU A 41 -6.44 -6.03 -21.43
N GLU A 42 -7.29 -7.06 -21.48
CA GLU A 42 -8.49 -7.11 -22.33
C GLU A 42 -9.68 -6.31 -21.77
N ASN A 43 -9.67 -5.98 -20.47
CA ASN A 43 -10.79 -5.38 -19.76
C ASN A 43 -10.37 -4.10 -19.00
N PRO A 44 -10.60 -2.90 -19.57
CA PRO A 44 -10.21 -1.63 -18.96
C PRO A 44 -10.75 -1.41 -17.54
N GLN A 45 -11.96 -1.89 -17.24
CA GLN A 45 -12.56 -1.81 -15.91
C GLN A 45 -11.81 -2.63 -14.84
N ALA A 46 -11.07 -3.65 -15.27
CA ALA A 46 -10.28 -4.50 -14.38
C ALA A 46 -8.87 -3.95 -14.12
N GLN A 47 -8.39 -3.01 -14.94
CA GLN A 47 -7.05 -2.43 -14.82
C GLN A 47 -6.80 -1.83 -13.43
N LEU A 48 -5.54 -1.85 -13.01
CA LEU A 48 -5.10 -1.19 -11.78
C LEU A 48 -4.87 0.30 -12.03
N SER A 49 -4.90 1.08 -10.97
CA SER A 49 -4.55 2.50 -11.02
C SER A 49 -3.14 2.70 -11.60
N GLU A 50 -2.99 3.75 -12.39
CA GLU A 50 -1.68 4.15 -12.93
C GLU A 50 -0.70 4.57 -11.84
N ASN A 51 -1.21 4.91 -10.66
CA ASN A 51 -0.40 5.31 -9.52
C ASN A 51 0.02 4.13 -8.61
N GLN A 52 -0.25 2.88 -8.99
CA GLN A 52 0.32 1.70 -8.32
C GLN A 52 1.58 1.24 -9.05
N PHE A 53 2.74 1.48 -8.47
CA PHE A 53 4.05 1.18 -9.05
C PHE A 53 4.64 -0.13 -8.54
N GLY A 54 4.30 -0.54 -7.31
CA GLY A 54 4.80 -1.78 -6.73
C GLY A 54 4.11 -2.98 -7.34
N PHE A 55 4.88 -4.02 -7.66
CA PHE A 55 4.36 -5.28 -8.23
C PHE A 55 3.54 -5.11 -9.52
N SER A 56 3.77 -4.02 -10.25
CA SER A 56 3.15 -3.74 -11.54
C SER A 56 4.15 -4.03 -12.66
N ARG A 57 3.70 -4.63 -13.77
CA ARG A 57 4.56 -4.87 -14.94
C ARG A 57 5.11 -3.53 -15.44
N GLN A 58 6.40 -3.52 -15.79
CA GLN A 58 7.09 -2.36 -16.38
C GLN A 58 7.05 -1.09 -15.53
N ARG A 59 6.86 -1.22 -14.21
CA ARG A 59 6.98 -0.09 -13.27
C ARG A 59 8.06 -0.40 -12.24
N SER A 60 8.83 0.61 -11.93
CA SER A 60 9.97 0.54 -11.03
C SER A 60 9.84 1.55 -9.88
N THR A 61 10.71 1.39 -8.89
CA THR A 61 10.88 2.37 -7.82
C THR A 61 11.26 3.74 -8.39
N CYS A 62 12.09 3.77 -9.45
CA CYS A 62 12.48 5.01 -10.12
C CYS A 62 11.28 5.73 -10.73
N ASP A 63 10.34 5.00 -11.35
CA ASP A 63 9.15 5.61 -11.95
C ASP A 63 8.24 6.26 -10.90
N ALA A 64 8.07 5.58 -9.75
CA ALA A 64 7.33 6.14 -8.62
C ALA A 64 7.99 7.43 -8.11
N LEU A 65 9.31 7.42 -7.96
CA LEU A 65 10.09 8.57 -7.49
C LEU A 65 10.06 9.73 -8.49
N MET A 66 10.20 9.44 -9.79
CA MET A 66 10.09 10.44 -10.85
C MET A 66 8.72 11.11 -10.84
N LYS A 67 7.63 10.33 -10.73
CA LYS A 67 6.27 10.86 -10.64
C LYS A 67 6.11 11.82 -9.47
N VAL A 68 6.59 11.43 -8.28
CA VAL A 68 6.50 12.27 -7.07
C VAL A 68 7.33 13.53 -7.22
N LYS A 69 8.55 13.42 -7.77
CA LYS A 69 9.44 14.55 -8.01
C LYS A 69 8.84 15.55 -9.00
N GLU A 70 8.23 15.07 -10.09
CA GLU A 70 7.55 15.91 -11.08
C GLU A 70 6.41 16.70 -10.44
N LEU A 71 5.54 16.04 -9.65
CA LEU A 71 4.44 16.69 -8.94
C LEU A 71 4.92 17.82 -8.01
N ILE A 72 6.01 17.57 -7.27
CA ILE A 72 6.60 18.55 -6.35
C ILE A 72 7.26 19.70 -7.12
N GLN A 73 8.02 19.40 -8.17
CA GLN A 73 8.74 20.40 -8.96
C GLN A 73 7.78 21.31 -9.73
N GLU A 74 6.69 20.76 -10.28
CA GLU A 74 5.71 21.53 -11.03
C GLU A 74 5.10 22.65 -10.17
N VAL A 75 4.70 22.35 -8.94
CA VAL A 75 4.11 23.35 -8.05
C VAL A 75 5.17 24.30 -7.47
N SER A 76 6.36 23.80 -7.12
CA SER A 76 7.45 24.63 -6.58
C SER A 76 7.95 25.65 -7.60
N ASN A 77 8.02 25.27 -8.89
CA ASN A 77 8.39 26.19 -9.97
C ASN A 77 7.37 27.30 -10.19
N LYS A 78 6.08 27.03 -9.91
CA LYS A 78 4.99 28.01 -9.93
C LYS A 78 4.93 28.87 -8.65
N GLY A 79 5.83 28.63 -7.69
CA GLY A 79 5.89 29.33 -6.41
C GLY A 79 4.89 28.83 -5.37
N GLY A 80 4.19 27.72 -5.64
CA GLY A 80 3.29 27.08 -4.70
C GLY A 80 4.01 26.09 -3.76
N LEU A 81 3.22 25.22 -3.14
CA LEU A 81 3.66 24.25 -2.14
C LEU A 81 3.08 22.86 -2.41
N ALA A 82 3.85 21.84 -2.04
CA ALA A 82 3.40 20.45 -1.95
C ALA A 82 3.54 19.94 -0.52
N VAL A 83 2.50 19.32 0.01
CA VAL A 83 2.53 18.57 1.27
C VAL A 83 2.51 17.10 0.91
N ALA A 84 3.54 16.37 1.31
CA ALA A 84 3.60 14.92 1.15
C ALA A 84 3.35 14.24 2.51
N VAL A 85 2.48 13.25 2.54
CA VAL A 85 2.17 12.42 3.71
C VAL A 85 2.37 10.96 3.33
N SER A 86 3.32 10.31 3.97
CA SER A 86 3.63 8.89 3.77
C SER A 86 2.96 8.04 4.84
N LEU A 87 2.16 7.06 4.39
CA LEU A 87 1.48 6.08 5.23
C LEU A 87 2.10 4.70 5.02
N ASP A 88 2.51 4.06 6.13
CA ASP A 88 2.93 2.66 6.17
C ASP A 88 1.75 1.83 6.70
N ILE A 89 1.40 0.75 6.00
CA ILE A 89 0.31 -0.14 6.42
C ILE A 89 0.85 -1.20 7.38
N ALA A 90 0.29 -1.27 8.57
CA ALA A 90 0.71 -2.24 9.57
C ALA A 90 0.39 -3.67 9.09
N ASN A 91 1.46 -4.46 8.87
CA ASN A 91 1.37 -5.89 8.56
C ASN A 91 0.52 -6.22 7.31
N ALA A 92 0.50 -5.32 6.33
CA ALA A 92 -0.24 -5.36 5.07
C ALA A 92 -0.48 -6.77 4.50
N PHE A 93 0.56 -7.39 3.93
CA PHE A 93 0.47 -8.69 3.24
C PHE A 93 -0.10 -9.81 4.12
N ASN A 94 0.05 -9.75 5.44
CA ASN A 94 -0.46 -10.77 6.34
C ASN A 94 -1.90 -10.52 6.79
N LEU A 95 -2.43 -9.31 6.61
CA LEU A 95 -3.73 -8.89 7.15
C LEU A 95 -4.80 -8.61 6.09
N VAL A 96 -4.48 -8.57 4.79
CA VAL A 96 -5.50 -8.36 3.75
C VAL A 96 -6.59 -9.43 3.83
N PRO A 97 -7.86 -9.10 4.13
CA PRO A 97 -8.91 -10.10 4.26
C PRO A 97 -9.21 -10.75 2.91
N TRP A 98 -9.43 -12.08 2.90
CA TRP A 98 -9.75 -12.77 1.64
C TRP A 98 -11.12 -12.36 1.07
N THR A 99 -12.03 -11.87 1.92
CA THR A 99 -13.29 -11.26 1.48
C THR A 99 -13.06 -10.05 0.58
N VAL A 100 -12.07 -9.21 0.89
CA VAL A 100 -11.69 -8.06 0.08
C VAL A 100 -11.12 -8.49 -1.27
N ILE A 101 -10.26 -9.51 -1.29
CA ILE A 101 -9.71 -10.07 -2.55
C ILE A 101 -10.85 -10.62 -3.43
N ARG A 102 -11.77 -11.41 -2.85
CA ARG A 102 -12.93 -11.96 -3.56
C ARG A 102 -13.81 -10.85 -4.14
N GLU A 103 -14.05 -9.81 -3.36
CA GLU A 103 -14.85 -8.66 -3.78
C GLU A 103 -14.17 -7.86 -4.90
N ALA A 104 -12.86 -7.67 -4.82
CA ALA A 104 -12.09 -7.02 -5.88
C ALA A 104 -12.16 -7.80 -7.20
N LEU A 105 -12.02 -9.13 -7.15
CA LEU A 105 -12.16 -9.98 -8.34
C LEU A 105 -13.59 -9.92 -8.92
N ARG A 106 -14.61 -9.86 -8.06
CA ARG A 106 -16.01 -9.76 -8.48
C ARG A 106 -16.31 -8.42 -9.14
N THR A 107 -15.93 -7.32 -8.50
CA THR A 107 -16.19 -5.95 -8.99
C THR A 107 -15.42 -5.62 -10.27
N LYS A 108 -14.22 -6.18 -10.43
CA LYS A 108 -13.43 -6.09 -11.67
C LYS A 108 -13.88 -7.07 -12.76
N GLY A 109 -14.95 -7.83 -12.52
CA GLY A 109 -15.61 -8.65 -13.54
C GLY A 109 -14.86 -9.93 -13.93
N PHE A 110 -13.92 -10.42 -13.12
CA PHE A 110 -13.14 -11.61 -13.49
C PHE A 110 -14.03 -12.84 -13.73
N PRO A 111 -13.67 -13.72 -14.70
CA PRO A 111 -14.40 -14.93 -15.00
C PRO A 111 -14.61 -15.80 -13.76
N GLU A 112 -15.75 -16.49 -13.72
CA GLU A 112 -16.11 -17.34 -12.58
C GLU A 112 -15.07 -18.42 -12.31
N TYR A 113 -14.49 -19.02 -13.34
CA TYR A 113 -13.48 -20.07 -13.16
C TYR A 113 -12.23 -19.53 -12.42
N ILE A 114 -11.76 -18.31 -12.74
CA ILE A 114 -10.62 -17.68 -12.03
C ILE A 114 -11.01 -17.43 -10.59
N ARG A 115 -12.19 -16.84 -10.36
CA ARG A 115 -12.70 -16.54 -9.02
C ARG A 115 -12.81 -17.81 -8.16
N ARG A 116 -13.32 -18.91 -8.72
CA ARG A 116 -13.45 -20.20 -8.02
C ARG A 116 -12.10 -20.82 -7.69
N ILE A 117 -11.13 -20.75 -8.60
CA ILE A 117 -9.77 -21.27 -8.33
C ILE A 117 -9.12 -20.47 -7.21
N ILE A 118 -9.17 -19.13 -7.26
CA ILE A 118 -8.59 -18.28 -6.21
C ILE A 118 -9.32 -18.49 -4.87
N ASP A 119 -10.64 -18.61 -4.90
CA ASP A 119 -11.44 -18.87 -3.70
C ASP A 119 -11.05 -20.20 -3.05
N ASN A 120 -10.93 -21.27 -3.85
CA ASN A 120 -10.46 -22.56 -3.36
C ASN A 120 -9.03 -22.46 -2.83
N TYR A 121 -8.17 -21.75 -3.55
CA TYR A 121 -6.76 -21.57 -3.21
C TYR A 121 -6.56 -20.85 -1.87
N LEU A 122 -7.40 -19.86 -1.55
CA LEU A 122 -7.36 -19.14 -0.28
C LEU A 122 -8.10 -19.88 0.84
N SER A 123 -9.05 -20.75 0.51
CA SER A 123 -9.89 -21.42 1.51
C SER A 123 -9.17 -22.51 2.31
N LYS A 124 -9.68 -22.77 3.53
CA LYS A 124 -9.24 -23.86 4.43
C LYS A 124 -7.74 -23.86 4.75
N ARG A 125 -7.09 -22.71 4.69
CA ARG A 125 -5.68 -22.56 5.11
C ARG A 125 -5.57 -22.42 6.62
N TYR A 126 -4.51 -22.99 7.16
CA TYR A 126 -4.15 -22.85 8.57
C TYR A 126 -2.63 -22.68 8.68
N ILE A 127 -2.20 -21.95 9.70
CA ILE A 127 -0.81 -21.97 10.14
C ILE A 127 -0.64 -23.06 11.21
N THR A 128 0.50 -23.71 11.18
CA THR A 128 0.90 -24.71 12.18
C THR A 128 2.13 -24.18 12.92
N TYR A 129 2.12 -24.23 14.25
CA TYR A 129 3.20 -23.68 15.09
C TYR A 129 3.43 -24.55 16.33
N PRO A 130 4.68 -24.66 16.83
CA PRO A 130 4.95 -25.36 18.07
C PRO A 130 4.39 -24.56 19.26
N THR A 131 3.72 -25.24 20.19
CA THR A 131 3.28 -24.65 21.46
C THR A 131 4.33 -24.86 22.54
N ASN A 132 4.22 -24.12 23.64
CA ASN A 132 5.11 -24.28 24.81
C ASN A 132 5.06 -25.70 25.41
N SER A 133 4.01 -26.47 25.12
CA SER A 133 3.86 -27.86 25.57
C SER A 133 4.49 -28.89 24.61
N GLY A 134 5.23 -28.45 23.58
CA GLY A 134 5.81 -29.32 22.56
C GLY A 134 4.79 -29.94 21.58
N ARG A 135 3.52 -29.52 21.63
CA ARG A 135 2.47 -29.95 20.68
C ARG A 135 2.41 -29.00 19.49
N MET A 136 1.91 -29.47 18.36
CA MET A 136 1.61 -28.59 17.23
C MET A 136 0.24 -27.95 17.42
N GLY A 137 0.20 -26.63 17.46
CA GLY A 137 -1.01 -25.83 17.38
C GLY A 137 -1.38 -25.55 15.93
N HIS A 138 -2.67 -25.42 15.67
CA HIS A 138 -3.20 -25.01 14.36
C HIS A 138 -4.05 -23.75 14.54
N ARG A 139 -3.94 -22.81 13.59
CA ARG A 139 -4.82 -21.64 13.54
C ARG A 139 -5.32 -21.45 12.12
N ALA A 140 -6.63 -21.53 11.94
CA ALA A 140 -7.27 -21.21 10.67
C ALA A 140 -7.00 -19.76 10.28
N MET A 141 -6.74 -19.54 8.99
CA MET A 141 -6.53 -18.22 8.43
C MET A 141 -7.80 -17.74 7.73
N GLN A 142 -7.99 -16.42 7.68
CA GLN A 142 -9.07 -15.75 6.95
C GLN A 142 -8.57 -14.53 6.17
N ALA A 143 -7.27 -14.25 6.27
CA ALA A 143 -6.62 -13.08 5.74
C ALA A 143 -5.15 -13.41 5.43
N GLY A 144 -4.57 -12.58 4.59
CA GLY A 144 -3.16 -12.61 4.22
C GLY A 144 -2.90 -13.32 2.90
N VAL A 145 -1.93 -12.78 2.17
CA VAL A 145 -1.27 -13.36 1.02
C VAL A 145 0.17 -13.70 1.45
N PRO A 146 0.48 -14.98 1.69
CA PRO A 146 1.77 -15.35 2.25
C PRO A 146 2.96 -14.85 1.43
N GLN A 147 4.00 -14.38 2.12
CA GLN A 147 5.26 -14.04 1.47
C GLN A 147 5.88 -15.30 0.86
N GLY A 148 6.29 -15.22 -0.40
CA GLY A 148 6.75 -16.36 -1.20
C GLY A 148 5.77 -16.82 -2.27
N PHE A 149 4.54 -16.29 -2.27
CA PHE A 149 3.55 -16.58 -3.31
C PHE A 149 3.83 -15.71 -4.54
N VAL A 150 3.84 -16.33 -5.71
CA VAL A 150 3.92 -15.64 -7.01
C VAL A 150 2.66 -14.81 -7.22
N LEU A 151 1.50 -15.32 -6.80
CA LEU A 151 0.21 -14.65 -6.96
C LEU A 151 -0.06 -13.56 -5.89
N GLY A 152 0.61 -13.67 -4.74
CA GLY A 152 0.34 -12.82 -3.57
C GLY A 152 0.40 -11.32 -3.86
N PRO A 153 1.47 -10.81 -4.50
CA PRO A 153 1.59 -9.40 -4.85
C PRO A 153 0.48 -8.89 -5.80
N LEU A 154 0.05 -9.72 -6.75
CA LEU A 154 -1.01 -9.36 -7.68
C LEU A 154 -2.37 -9.26 -6.98
N LEU A 155 -2.68 -10.22 -6.09
CA LEU A 155 -3.91 -10.18 -5.29
C LEU A 155 -3.91 -9.00 -4.30
N TRP A 156 -2.76 -8.65 -3.74
CA TRP A 156 -2.61 -7.43 -2.95
C TRP A 156 -2.98 -6.20 -3.76
N ASN A 157 -2.38 -6.02 -4.94
CA ASN A 157 -2.68 -4.87 -5.79
C ASN A 157 -4.16 -4.80 -6.18
N LEU A 158 -4.78 -5.93 -6.54
CA LEU A 158 -6.20 -5.98 -6.86
C LEU A 158 -7.09 -5.57 -5.67
N ALA A 159 -6.79 -6.07 -4.47
CA ALA A 159 -7.52 -5.72 -3.26
C ALA A 159 -7.34 -4.25 -2.86
N TYR A 160 -6.12 -3.73 -3.01
CA TYR A 160 -5.75 -2.38 -2.57
C TYR A 160 -6.11 -1.27 -3.57
N ASP A 161 -6.39 -1.61 -4.83
CA ASP A 161 -6.65 -0.66 -5.93
C ASP A 161 -7.71 0.41 -5.59
N ASN A 162 -8.73 0.06 -4.82
CA ASN A 162 -9.79 1.00 -4.41
C ASN A 162 -9.27 2.16 -3.54
N VAL A 163 -8.15 1.98 -2.83
CA VAL A 163 -7.49 3.06 -2.06
C VAL A 163 -6.82 4.08 -2.98
N LEU A 164 -6.41 3.68 -4.19
CA LEU A 164 -5.84 4.61 -5.17
C LEU A 164 -6.90 5.37 -5.97
N ARG A 165 -8.17 4.98 -5.89
CA ARG A 165 -9.29 5.57 -6.66
C ARG A 165 -10.11 6.58 -5.85
N VAL A 166 -9.53 7.12 -4.79
CA VAL A 166 -10.23 7.95 -3.79
C VAL A 166 -10.32 9.39 -4.25
N ASN A 167 -11.43 9.71 -4.95
CA ASN A 167 -11.81 11.01 -5.51
C ASN A 167 -10.72 11.65 -6.40
N MET A 168 -11.10 12.34 -7.47
CA MET A 168 -10.14 12.97 -8.39
C MET A 168 -10.49 14.44 -8.54
N GLU A 169 -10.27 15.21 -7.47
CA GLU A 169 -10.27 16.68 -7.55
C GLU A 169 -8.83 17.15 -7.85
N PRO A 170 -8.66 18.29 -8.54
CA PRO A 170 -7.33 18.83 -8.81
C PRO A 170 -6.55 19.16 -7.52
N GLY A 171 -5.23 18.97 -7.57
CA GLY A 171 -4.33 19.39 -6.49
C GLY A 171 -4.05 18.31 -5.43
N TYR A 172 -4.29 17.03 -5.74
CA TYR A 172 -3.68 15.94 -4.99
C TYR A 172 -3.39 14.72 -5.86
N SER A 173 -2.56 13.82 -5.35
CA SER A 173 -2.19 12.56 -5.97
C SER A 173 -1.92 11.52 -4.88
N VAL A 174 -2.39 10.29 -5.10
CA VAL A 174 -2.09 9.15 -4.25
C VAL A 174 -1.21 8.22 -5.05
N VAL A 175 0.04 8.06 -4.64
CA VAL A 175 1.04 7.19 -5.27
C VAL A 175 1.31 6.03 -4.32
N CYS A 176 1.25 4.80 -4.82
CA CYS A 176 1.59 3.62 -4.03
C CYS A 176 2.77 2.87 -4.65
N TYR A 177 3.59 2.31 -3.77
CA TYR A 177 4.50 1.23 -4.11
C TYR A 177 4.18 0.06 -3.20
N ALA A 178 3.38 -0.88 -3.70
CA ALA A 178 2.84 -1.97 -2.89
C ALA A 178 1.99 -1.46 -1.72
N ASP A 179 2.47 -1.60 -0.47
CA ASP A 179 1.84 -1.12 0.75
C ASP A 179 2.27 0.28 1.18
N ASP A 180 3.41 0.78 0.69
CA ASP A 180 3.84 2.17 0.93
C ASP A 180 2.91 3.12 0.16
N THR A 181 2.15 3.94 0.88
CA THR A 181 1.17 4.87 0.30
C THR A 181 1.61 6.31 0.54
N LEU A 182 1.80 7.08 -0.52
CA LEU A 182 2.16 8.50 -0.46
C LEU A 182 1.02 9.37 -0.98
N ILE A 183 0.54 10.28 -0.16
CA ILE A 183 -0.39 11.34 -0.56
C ILE A 183 0.42 12.60 -0.79
N VAL A 184 0.26 13.21 -1.97
CA VAL A 184 0.83 14.52 -2.30
C VAL A 184 -0.32 15.48 -2.52
N ALA A 185 -0.41 16.56 -1.75
CA ALA A 185 -1.40 17.61 -1.92
C ALA A 185 -0.70 18.93 -2.28
N THR A 186 -1.16 19.60 -3.33
CA THR A 186 -0.54 20.83 -3.84
C THR A 186 -1.50 22.01 -3.76
N ALA A 187 -0.97 23.20 -3.47
CA ALA A 187 -1.72 24.46 -3.53
C ALA A 187 -0.77 25.66 -3.58
N ASP A 188 -1.30 26.84 -3.88
CA ASP A 188 -0.52 28.08 -3.96
C ASP A 188 -0.19 28.67 -2.58
N ASN A 189 -0.84 28.19 -1.51
CA ASN A 189 -0.60 28.63 -0.15
C ASN A 189 -0.58 27.45 0.84
N VAL A 190 0.20 27.62 1.91
CA VAL A 190 0.46 26.54 2.89
C VAL A 190 -0.80 26.08 3.60
N ILE A 191 -1.73 26.98 3.90
CA ILE A 191 -2.97 26.65 4.62
C ILE A 191 -3.84 25.72 3.77
N THR A 192 -4.05 26.07 2.50
CA THR A 192 -4.82 25.23 1.57
C THR A 192 -4.11 23.91 1.30
N ALA A 193 -2.78 23.90 1.15
CA ALA A 193 -2.02 22.67 0.90
C ALA A 193 -2.14 21.69 2.09
N CYS A 194 -1.96 22.17 3.32
CA CYS A 194 -2.13 21.35 4.53
C CYS A 194 -3.58 20.91 4.73
N THR A 195 -4.55 21.77 4.46
CA THR A 195 -5.99 21.42 4.55
C THR A 195 -6.34 20.30 3.56
N ARG A 196 -5.88 20.41 2.31
CA ARG A 196 -6.05 19.37 1.29
C ARG A 196 -5.38 18.06 1.70
N ALA A 197 -4.15 18.15 2.24
CA ALA A 197 -3.44 16.98 2.74
C ALA A 197 -4.22 16.28 3.85
N ASN A 198 -4.73 16.99 4.86
CA ASN A 198 -5.50 16.42 5.96
C ASN A 198 -6.81 15.77 5.48
N ILE A 199 -7.54 16.44 4.58
CA ILE A 199 -8.78 15.90 4.00
C ILE A 199 -8.49 14.63 3.21
N GLN A 200 -7.52 14.66 2.30
CA GLN A 200 -7.23 13.53 1.43
C GLN A 200 -6.64 12.35 2.22
N THR A 201 -5.77 12.63 3.18
CA THR A 201 -5.22 11.62 4.09
C THR A 201 -6.33 10.94 4.88
N SER A 202 -7.30 11.70 5.41
CA SER A 202 -8.46 11.15 6.11
C SER A 202 -9.32 10.26 5.20
N ARG A 203 -9.54 10.66 3.94
CA ARG A 203 -10.27 9.87 2.95
C ARG A 203 -9.54 8.56 2.62
N VAL A 204 -8.22 8.61 2.41
CA VAL A 204 -7.38 7.44 2.13
C VAL A 204 -7.38 6.48 3.32
N ILE A 205 -7.17 6.97 4.53
CA ILE A 205 -7.19 6.16 5.76
C ILE A 205 -8.54 5.48 5.96
N ARG A 206 -9.64 6.20 5.72
CA ARG A 206 -10.97 5.59 5.78
C ARG A 206 -11.09 4.42 4.82
N ARG A 207 -10.59 4.55 3.59
CA ARG A 207 -10.62 3.44 2.62
C ARG A 207 -9.73 2.28 3.01
N ILE A 208 -8.54 2.54 3.55
CA ILE A 208 -7.67 1.49 4.11
C ILE A 208 -8.43 0.72 5.20
N ARG A 209 -9.15 1.42 6.09
CA ARG A 209 -9.98 0.81 7.13
C ARG A 209 -11.17 0.03 6.59
N ASP A 210 -11.81 0.51 5.53
CA ASP A 210 -12.90 -0.21 4.85
C ASP A 210 -12.40 -1.56 4.28
N LEU A 211 -11.11 -1.68 3.95
CA LEU A 211 -10.48 -2.95 3.56
C LEU A 211 -10.10 -3.84 4.77
N GLY A 212 -10.38 -3.42 6.00
CA GLY A 212 -9.97 -4.13 7.22
C GLY A 212 -8.47 -4.01 7.53
N LEU A 213 -7.79 -3.01 6.95
CA LEU A 213 -6.37 -2.73 7.18
C LEU A 213 -6.18 -1.55 8.13
N THR A 214 -4.98 -1.43 8.70
CA THR A 214 -4.62 -0.38 9.66
C THR A 214 -3.32 0.30 9.26
N VAL A 215 -3.25 1.62 9.45
CA VAL A 215 -2.03 2.42 9.23
C VAL A 215 -1.16 2.37 10.49
N SER A 216 0.16 2.32 10.31
CA SER A 216 1.15 2.43 11.37
C SER A 216 1.43 3.91 11.67
N GLU A 217 0.64 4.51 12.56
CA GLU A 217 0.74 5.93 12.93
C GLU A 217 2.16 6.35 13.34
N SER A 218 2.87 5.53 14.12
CA SER A 218 4.27 5.77 14.53
C SER A 218 5.29 5.85 13.40
N LYS A 219 4.94 5.41 12.19
CA LYS A 219 5.79 5.46 11.00
C LYS A 219 5.26 6.42 9.94
N THR A 220 4.15 7.07 10.20
CA THR A 220 3.62 8.07 9.29
C THR A 220 4.51 9.31 9.36
N GLU A 221 4.89 9.82 8.19
CA GLU A 221 5.75 10.98 8.06
C GLU A 221 5.10 12.02 7.15
N ALA A 222 5.32 13.30 7.44
CA ALA A 222 4.85 14.40 6.61
C ALA A 222 5.97 15.39 6.33
N VAL A 223 5.98 15.96 5.12
CA VAL A 223 6.94 16.98 4.68
C VAL A 223 6.22 18.03 3.85
N VAL A 224 6.67 19.27 3.97
CA VAL A 224 6.19 20.39 3.14
C VAL A 224 7.31 20.87 2.24
N PHE A 225 7.15 20.64 0.95
CA PHE A 225 7.99 21.18 -0.10
C PHE A 225 7.48 22.56 -0.51
N HIS A 226 8.41 23.48 -0.74
CA HIS A 226 8.12 24.85 -1.10
C HIS A 226 9.12 25.34 -2.15
N GLY A 227 8.72 26.36 -2.92
CA GLY A 227 9.65 27.09 -3.78
C GLY A 227 10.67 27.92 -3.00
N LYS A 228 11.09 29.07 -3.52
CA LYS A 228 12.17 29.87 -2.93
C LYS A 228 11.92 30.39 -1.49
N ARG A 229 10.67 30.40 -1.01
CA ARG A 229 10.30 30.96 0.30
C ARG A 229 9.65 29.89 1.17
N ARG A 230 10.32 29.54 2.27
CA ARG A 230 9.77 28.69 3.32
C ARG A 230 8.63 29.42 4.05
N PRO A 231 7.45 28.79 4.27
CA PRO A 231 6.42 29.35 5.12
C PRO A 231 6.91 29.57 6.54
N LYS A 232 6.53 30.70 7.15
CA LYS A 232 6.87 30.99 8.56
C LYS A 232 6.15 30.06 9.54
N VAL A 233 4.92 29.68 9.19
CA VAL A 233 4.06 28.81 10.00
C VAL A 233 3.52 27.74 9.07
N ILE A 234 3.68 26.48 9.47
CA ILE A 234 3.14 25.32 8.78
C ILE A 234 2.03 24.78 9.67
N PRO A 235 0.77 24.72 9.19
CA PRO A 235 -0.32 24.08 9.92
C PRO A 235 -0.04 22.61 10.20
N ASP A 236 -0.60 22.12 11.29
CA ASP A 236 -0.47 20.73 11.68
C ASP A 236 -1.05 19.78 10.63
N ILE A 237 -0.33 18.67 10.44
CA ILE A 237 -0.83 17.52 9.70
C ILE A 237 -1.39 16.52 10.72
N VAL A 238 -2.65 16.16 10.55
CA VAL A 238 -3.36 15.26 11.45
C VAL A 238 -3.66 13.97 10.72
N VAL A 239 -3.21 12.86 11.29
CA VAL A 239 -3.45 11.52 10.79
C VAL A 239 -4.23 10.78 11.85
N VAL A 240 -5.45 10.35 11.50
CA VAL A 240 -6.40 9.76 12.46
C VAL A 240 -6.77 10.76 13.55
N HIS A 241 -6.10 10.72 14.69
CA HIS A 241 -6.28 11.62 15.84
C HIS A 241 -4.95 12.08 16.42
N GLU A 242 -3.85 11.81 15.70
CA GLU A 242 -2.49 12.11 16.13
C GLU A 242 -1.89 13.21 15.25
N TYR A 243 -1.11 14.06 15.89
CA TYR A 243 -0.33 15.10 15.22
C TYR A 243 0.92 14.48 14.61
N VAL A 244 1.05 14.57 13.29
CA VAL A 244 2.24 14.13 12.57
C VAL A 244 3.20 15.29 12.48
N GLN A 245 4.37 15.12 13.09
CA GLN A 245 5.43 16.11 12.98
C GLN A 245 5.86 16.27 11.52
N VAL A 246 5.77 17.50 11.02
CA VAL A 246 6.31 17.86 9.71
C VAL A 246 7.83 17.90 9.79
N LYS A 247 8.49 17.05 9.01
CA LYS A 247 9.94 16.96 8.90
C LYS A 247 10.44 17.84 7.74
N ASP A 248 11.74 18.12 7.74
CA ASP A 248 12.38 18.82 6.61
C ASP A 248 12.62 17.90 5.41
N HIS A 249 12.64 16.58 5.62
CA HIS A 249 12.89 15.58 4.58
C HIS A 249 12.07 14.31 4.81
N LEU A 250 11.77 13.61 3.71
CA LEU A 250 10.99 12.37 3.72
C LEU A 250 11.86 11.22 3.20
N LYS A 251 11.95 10.11 3.95
CA LYS A 251 12.55 8.90 3.42
C LYS A 251 11.49 8.08 2.69
N TYR A 252 11.46 8.16 1.37
CA TYR A 252 10.51 7.43 0.53
C TYR A 252 11.25 6.43 -0.37
N LEU A 253 10.86 5.15 -0.28
CA LEU A 253 11.45 4.04 -1.05
C LEU A 253 12.99 3.94 -0.97
N GLY A 254 13.55 4.31 0.17
CA GLY A 254 14.99 4.26 0.43
C GLY A 254 15.77 5.51 0.02
N ILE A 255 15.12 6.52 -0.57
CA ILE A 255 15.72 7.80 -0.97
C ILE A 255 15.17 8.92 -0.09
N ILE A 256 16.02 9.90 0.23
CA ILE A 256 15.63 11.12 0.93
C ILE A 256 15.13 12.13 -0.12
N ILE A 257 13.92 12.64 0.07
CA ILE A 257 13.31 13.71 -0.73
C ILE A 257 13.34 14.99 0.10
N GLU A 258 13.94 16.05 -0.47
CA GLU A 258 14.14 17.39 0.12
C GLU A 258 13.66 18.48 -0.86
#